data_AF-A0A7K2JQL5-F1
#
_entry.id   AF-A0A7K2JQL5-F1
#
_cell.length_a   1.000
_cell.length_b   1.000
_cell.length_c   1.000
_cell.angle_alpha   90.00
_cell.angle_beta   90.00
_cell.angle_gamma   90.00
#
_symmetry.space_group_name_H-M   'P 1'
#
loop_
_entity.id
_entity.type
_entity.pdbx_description
1 polymer ?
#
loop_
_entity_poly.entity_id
_entity_poly.type
_entity_poly.pdbx_seq_one_letter_code
_entity_poly.pdbx_strand_id
1 'polypeptide(L)'
;APFDDPDAAMAVKLLVDRKRLVEVVCSGLAEIGNDLYGKGYTYYPDGLEQRERDVAEARRLLKRTGLYNKKVTFYTSTAADGFAQAAHLFTEQAGEAGLKVEVVSGPPESYFTDALAKGTVTNHRCGAMTIPTYISERLLADAPQNQSAWKRDDFDDAFTAARAVVADDERTDRYRSVQTTLRDQGGLVLWGHPEWLNAVSSSVQGVKEAPPNTVDWARFDTVWLA
;
A
#
# COMPACT_ATOMS: atom_id res chain seq x y z
N ALA A 1 12.59 -12.25 0.82
CA ALA A 1 13.86 -11.83 1.45
C ALA A 1 14.34 -10.48 0.93
N PRO A 2 14.61 -9.48 1.81
CA PRO A 2 14.69 -9.58 3.27
C PRO A 2 13.43 -9.11 4.03
N PHE A 3 12.40 -8.60 3.34
CA PHE A 3 11.20 -8.02 3.97
C PHE A 3 10.03 -9.00 4.18
N ASP A 4 10.31 -10.29 4.01
CA ASP A 4 9.51 -11.41 4.51
C ASP A 4 9.68 -11.62 6.02
N ASP A 5 10.73 -11.05 6.63
CA ASP A 5 10.89 -10.94 8.09
C ASP A 5 10.04 -9.76 8.64
N PRO A 6 9.09 -10.01 9.57
CA PRO A 6 8.27 -8.96 10.20
C PRO A 6 9.08 -7.82 10.82
N ASP A 7 10.26 -8.09 11.39
CA ASP A 7 11.11 -7.05 11.99
C ASP A 7 11.74 -6.16 10.92
N ALA A 8 12.11 -6.74 9.77
CA ALA A 8 12.64 -6.01 8.64
C ALA A 8 11.55 -5.14 8.01
N ALA A 9 10.34 -5.69 7.83
CA ALA A 9 9.18 -4.95 7.36
C ALA A 9 8.79 -3.81 8.32
N MET A 10 8.78 -4.06 9.63
CA MET A 10 8.49 -3.05 10.64
C MET A 10 9.53 -1.92 10.63
N ALA A 11 10.80 -2.23 10.41
CA ALA A 11 11.83 -1.21 10.25
C ALA A 11 11.50 -0.23 9.12
N VAL A 12 11.04 -0.76 7.98
CA VAL A 12 10.61 0.07 6.84
C VAL A 12 9.33 0.84 7.17
N LYS A 13 8.36 0.23 7.84
CA LYS A 13 7.12 0.93 8.25
C LYS A 13 7.39 2.11 9.20
N LEU A 14 8.40 1.99 10.08
CA LEU A 14 8.73 3.02 11.07
C LEU A 14 9.63 4.13 10.51
N LEU A 15 10.49 3.87 9.52
CA LEU A 15 11.32 4.92 8.94
C LEU A 15 10.53 5.89 8.05
N VAL A 16 9.37 5.45 7.54
CA VAL A 16 8.58 6.19 6.55
C VAL A 16 7.81 7.36 7.18
N ASP A 17 8.13 8.57 6.71
CA ASP A 17 7.36 9.79 6.94
C ASP A 17 6.18 9.88 5.97
N ARG A 18 5.04 9.36 6.42
CA ARG A 18 3.80 9.32 5.63
C ARG A 18 3.24 10.71 5.37
N LYS A 19 3.37 11.64 6.32
CA LYS A 19 2.92 13.02 6.18
C LYS A 19 3.70 13.72 5.07
N ARG A 20 5.03 13.57 5.08
CA ARG A 20 5.89 14.14 4.04
C ARG A 20 5.62 13.52 2.67
N LEU A 21 5.38 12.21 2.59
CA LEU A 21 4.98 11.56 1.34
C LEU A 21 3.67 12.12 0.80
N VAL A 22 2.64 12.26 1.64
CA VAL A 22 1.35 12.86 1.26
C VAL A 22 1.54 14.30 0.77
N GLU A 23 2.29 15.11 1.50
CA GLU A 23 2.55 16.50 1.13
C GLU A 23 3.27 16.62 -0.23
N VAL A 24 4.34 15.86 -0.44
CA VAL A 24 5.20 15.99 -1.62
C VAL A 24 4.63 15.27 -2.83
N VAL A 25 4.13 14.05 -2.65
CA VAL A 25 3.72 13.18 -3.76
C VAL A 25 2.27 13.45 -4.16
N CYS A 26 1.41 13.76 -3.18
CA CYS A 26 -0.02 13.99 -3.42
C CYS A 26 -0.42 15.47 -3.29
N SER A 27 0.53 16.40 -3.11
CA SER A 27 0.24 17.83 -2.85
C SER A 27 -0.71 18.06 -1.67
N GLY A 28 -0.66 17.17 -0.66
CA GLY A 28 -1.57 17.19 0.49
C GLY A 28 -2.97 16.61 0.22
N LEU A 29 -3.29 16.20 -1.01
CA LEU A 29 -4.60 15.66 -1.41
C LEU A 29 -4.63 14.13 -1.25
N ALA A 30 -4.35 13.69 -0.02
CA ALA A 30 -4.45 12.30 0.35
C ALA A 30 -4.68 12.17 1.86
N GLU A 31 -5.43 11.15 2.25
CA GLU A 31 -5.46 10.75 3.66
C GLU A 31 -4.21 9.94 4.01
N ILE A 32 -3.67 10.13 5.21
CA ILE A 32 -2.54 9.33 5.70
C ILE A 32 -2.98 7.87 5.86
N GLY A 33 -2.15 6.95 5.36
CA GLY A 33 -2.35 5.51 5.48
C GLY A 33 -1.80 4.94 6.79
N ASN A 34 -2.26 3.74 7.14
CA ASN A 34 -1.85 3.03 8.36
C ASN A 34 -1.40 1.59 8.04
N ASP A 35 -0.68 1.43 6.92
CA ASP A 35 -0.16 0.14 6.43
C ASP A 35 -1.25 -0.89 6.07
N LEU A 36 -2.46 -0.40 5.77
CA LEU A 36 -3.65 -1.19 5.49
C LEU A 36 -4.40 -0.67 4.27
N TYR A 37 -4.88 -1.61 3.46
CA TYR A 37 -5.74 -1.33 2.32
C TYR A 37 -7.20 -1.16 2.77
N GLY A 38 -8.00 -0.43 1.97
CA GLY A 38 -9.45 -0.40 2.12
C GLY A 38 -9.93 0.47 3.28
N LYS A 39 -9.27 1.59 3.58
CA LYS A 39 -9.77 2.57 4.54
C LYS A 39 -11.20 2.97 4.17
N GLY A 40 -12.11 2.87 5.14
CA GLY A 40 -13.55 3.12 4.93
C GLY A 40 -14.34 1.96 4.32
N TYR A 41 -13.72 0.82 4.00
CA TYR A 41 -14.42 -0.35 3.47
C TYR A 41 -14.91 -1.26 4.60
N THR A 42 -15.91 -2.08 4.29
CA THR A 42 -16.35 -3.17 5.17
C THR A 42 -15.16 -4.03 5.59
N TYR A 43 -15.09 -4.34 6.88
CA TYR A 43 -14.01 -5.06 7.55
C TYR A 43 -12.72 -4.29 7.85
N TYR A 44 -12.64 -3.00 7.48
CA TYR A 44 -11.56 -2.16 7.98
C TYR A 44 -11.61 -2.09 9.51
N PRO A 45 -10.47 -2.28 10.21
CA PRO A 45 -10.42 -2.19 11.66
C PRO A 45 -10.55 -0.73 12.12
N ASP A 46 -11.53 -0.48 12.99
CA ASP A 46 -11.72 0.81 13.63
C ASP A 46 -10.79 0.96 14.85
N GLY A 47 -10.45 2.20 15.19
CA GLY A 47 -9.73 2.51 16.43
C GLY A 47 -8.25 2.12 16.45
N LEU A 48 -7.68 1.65 15.34
CA LEU A 48 -6.23 1.45 15.26
C LEU A 48 -5.51 2.79 15.33
N GLU A 49 -4.54 2.88 16.25
CA GLU A 49 -3.67 4.04 16.34
C GLU A 49 -2.90 4.25 15.03
N GLN A 50 -2.69 5.50 14.65
CA GLN A 50 -1.86 5.84 13.49
C GLN A 50 -0.41 5.42 13.78
N ARG A 51 0.20 4.64 12.87
CA ARG A 51 1.63 4.36 12.98
C ARG A 51 2.44 5.64 12.83
N GLU A 52 3.17 5.98 13.88
CA GLU A 52 4.09 7.11 13.88
C GLU A 52 5.46 6.71 13.34
N ARG A 53 6.18 7.72 12.86
CA ARG A 53 7.55 7.56 12.37
C ARG A 53 8.50 7.47 13.57
N ASP A 54 9.32 6.42 13.61
CA ASP A 54 10.38 6.24 14.60
C ASP A 54 11.65 5.73 13.92
N VAL A 55 12.52 6.69 13.56
CA VAL A 55 13.78 6.41 12.87
C VAL A 55 14.79 5.69 13.79
N ALA A 56 14.73 5.95 15.10
CA ALA A 56 15.64 5.33 16.06
C ALA A 56 15.33 3.84 16.20
N GLU A 57 14.05 3.50 16.36
CA GLU A 57 13.60 2.12 16.41
C GLU A 57 13.77 1.42 15.06
N ALA A 58 13.46 2.08 13.94
CA ALA A 58 13.75 1.54 12.61
C ALA A 58 15.23 1.17 12.46
N ARG A 59 16.15 2.04 12.87
CA ARG A 59 17.59 1.76 12.85
C ARG A 59 17.96 0.58 13.74
N ARG A 60 17.36 0.44 14.93
CA ARG A 60 17.58 -0.69 15.83
C ARG A 60 17.15 -2.00 15.15
N LEU A 61 15.98 -2.02 14.53
CA LEU A 61 15.45 -3.15 13.79
C LEU A 61 16.33 -3.51 12.59
N LEU A 62 16.76 -2.53 11.79
CA LEU A 62 17.69 -2.75 10.67
C LEU A 62 19.01 -3.37 11.12
N LYS A 63 19.54 -3.00 12.30
CA LYS A 63 20.74 -3.65 12.85
C LYS A 63 20.46 -5.10 13.23
N ARG A 64 19.33 -5.37 13.89
CA ARG A 64 18.91 -6.72 14.31
C ARG A 64 18.75 -7.66 13.13
N THR A 65 18.16 -7.19 12.03
CA THR A 65 17.91 -7.97 10.81
C THR A 65 19.10 -7.99 9.85
N GLY A 66 20.22 -7.34 10.21
CA GLY A 66 21.42 -7.29 9.37
C GLY A 66 21.31 -6.39 8.13
N LEU A 67 20.27 -5.55 8.04
CA LEU A 67 20.02 -4.60 6.95
C LEU A 67 20.71 -3.24 7.15
N TYR A 68 21.20 -2.95 8.34
CA TYR A 68 21.93 -1.72 8.60
C TYR A 68 23.16 -1.59 7.68
N ASN A 69 23.29 -0.43 7.03
CA ASN A 69 24.27 -0.11 5.98
C ASN A 69 24.24 -1.01 4.74
N LYS A 70 23.25 -1.90 4.60
CA LYS A 70 23.05 -2.67 3.37
C LYS A 70 22.45 -1.78 2.30
N LYS A 71 22.77 -2.15 1.05
CA LYS A 71 22.15 -1.56 -0.13
C LYS A 71 21.05 -2.49 -0.62
N VAL A 72 19.85 -1.94 -0.80
CA VAL A 72 18.71 -2.59 -1.43
C VAL A 72 18.32 -1.83 -2.70
N THR A 73 17.61 -2.49 -3.60
CA THR A 73 17.11 -1.83 -4.82
C THR A 73 15.65 -1.46 -4.66
N PHE A 74 15.29 -0.26 -5.11
CA PHE A 74 13.90 0.18 -5.26
C PHE A 74 13.57 0.19 -6.75
N TYR A 75 12.71 -0.73 -7.20
CA TYR A 75 12.27 -0.78 -8.59
C TYR A 75 10.98 0.04 -8.79
N THR A 76 11.09 1.10 -9.57
CA THR A 76 10.03 2.08 -9.85
C THR A 76 9.78 2.22 -11.35
N SER A 77 8.82 3.04 -11.74
CA SER A 77 8.59 3.46 -13.13
C SER A 77 7.71 4.72 -13.17
N THR A 78 7.41 5.19 -14.36
CA THR A 78 6.38 6.20 -14.62
C THR A 78 5.01 5.59 -14.88
N ALA A 79 4.76 4.33 -14.49
CA ALA A 79 3.48 3.64 -14.71
C ALA A 79 2.31 4.24 -13.92
N ALA A 80 2.61 4.95 -12.83
CA ALA A 80 1.64 5.71 -12.08
C ALA A 80 2.26 7.01 -11.56
N ASP A 81 1.43 8.05 -11.50
CA ASP A 81 1.83 9.35 -10.99
C ASP A 81 2.40 9.22 -9.57
N GLY A 82 3.52 9.91 -9.33
CA GLY A 82 4.17 9.96 -8.03
C GLY A 82 5.07 8.76 -7.68
N PHE A 83 5.13 7.70 -8.50
CA PHE A 83 5.95 6.51 -8.19
C PHE A 83 7.44 6.85 -8.05
N ALA A 84 8.01 7.55 -9.04
CA ALA A 84 9.41 7.95 -9.02
C ALA A 84 9.71 8.92 -7.87
N GLN A 85 8.83 9.90 -7.63
CA GLN A 85 8.95 10.87 -6.55
C GLN A 85 8.92 10.19 -5.18
N ALA A 86 7.99 9.24 -4.97
CA ALA A 86 7.91 8.46 -3.75
C ALA A 86 9.16 7.60 -3.54
N ALA A 87 9.72 7.01 -4.60
CA ALA A 87 10.96 6.20 -4.51
C ALA A 87 12.18 7.05 -4.09
N HIS A 88 12.31 8.26 -4.62
CA HIS A 88 13.37 9.19 -4.23
C HIS A 88 13.21 9.67 -2.79
N LEU A 89 12.01 10.09 -2.38
CA LEU A 89 11.76 10.52 -1.01
C LEU A 89 11.95 9.37 0.00
N PHE A 90 11.54 8.15 -0.37
CA PHE A 90 11.82 6.96 0.42
C PHE A 90 13.32 6.71 0.59
N THR A 91 14.12 6.93 -0.46
CA THR A 91 15.58 6.75 -0.41
C THR A 91 16.23 7.67 0.62
N GLU A 92 15.79 8.93 0.69
CA GLU A 92 16.24 9.90 1.69
C GLU A 92 15.90 9.43 3.12
N GLN A 93 14.63 9.09 3.35
CA GLN A 93 14.14 8.64 4.66
C GLN A 93 14.78 7.31 5.11
N ALA A 94 15.03 6.38 4.18
CA ALA A 94 15.72 5.14 4.45
C ALA A 94 17.17 5.38 4.87
N GLY A 95 17.84 6.36 4.24
CA GLY A 95 19.18 6.80 4.60
C GLY A 95 19.28 7.30 6.04
N GLU A 96 18.25 8.00 6.53
CA GLU A 96 18.17 8.45 7.93
C GLU A 96 18.12 7.30 8.94
N ALA A 97 17.61 6.12 8.56
CA ALA A 97 17.63 4.91 9.38
C ALA A 97 18.89 4.05 9.16
N GLY A 98 19.69 4.37 8.13
CA GLY A 98 20.90 3.64 7.76
C GLY A 98 20.67 2.52 6.74
N LEU A 99 19.56 2.50 6.02
CA LEU A 99 19.32 1.63 4.86
C LEU A 99 19.69 2.38 3.58
N LYS A 100 20.59 1.83 2.77
CA LYS A 100 20.96 2.44 1.48
C LYS A 100 20.02 1.92 0.41
N VAL A 101 19.48 2.82 -0.40
CA VAL A 101 18.54 2.47 -1.47
C VAL A 101 19.10 2.93 -2.82
N GLU A 102 19.08 2.03 -3.79
CA GLU A 102 19.40 2.33 -5.19
C GLU A 102 18.11 2.26 -6.01
N VAL A 103 17.70 3.39 -6.58
CA VAL A 103 16.48 3.48 -7.40
C VAL A 103 16.78 3.00 -8.82
N VAL A 104 15.97 2.07 -9.31
CA VAL A 104 16.03 1.54 -10.67
C VAL A 104 14.66 1.76 -11.32
N SER A 105 14.64 2.50 -12.43
CA SER A 105 13.40 2.74 -13.18
C SER A 105 13.26 1.75 -14.34
N GLY A 106 12.08 1.16 -14.49
CA GLY A 106 11.71 0.30 -15.60
C GLY A 106 10.69 0.92 -16.57
N PRO A 107 10.37 0.21 -17.67
CA PRO A 107 9.30 0.62 -18.58
C PRO A 107 7.93 0.60 -17.89
N PRO A 108 7.08 1.62 -18.12
CA PRO A 108 5.77 1.69 -17.47
C PRO A 108 4.82 0.56 -17.89
N GLU A 109 4.92 0.07 -19.13
CA GLU A 109 4.03 -0.95 -19.70
C GLU A 109 4.19 -2.33 -19.06
N SER A 110 5.42 -2.67 -18.64
CA SER A 110 5.73 -3.96 -18.00
C SER A 110 5.85 -3.87 -16.49
N TYR A 111 5.71 -2.68 -15.90
CA TYR A 111 6.11 -2.40 -14.52
C TYR A 111 5.52 -3.39 -13.51
N PHE A 112 4.20 -3.57 -13.49
CA PHE A 112 3.54 -4.40 -12.48
C PHE A 112 3.95 -5.87 -12.55
N THR A 113 4.20 -6.39 -13.75
CA THR A 113 4.72 -7.75 -13.96
C THR A 113 6.18 -7.83 -13.52
N ASP A 114 7.00 -6.86 -13.95
CA ASP A 114 8.43 -6.81 -13.62
C ASP A 114 8.68 -6.65 -12.12
N ALA A 115 7.86 -5.84 -11.43
CA ALA A 115 7.94 -5.59 -10.00
C ALA A 115 7.68 -6.83 -9.13
N LEU A 116 7.12 -7.91 -9.69
CA LEU A 116 7.01 -9.20 -8.98
C LEU A 116 8.35 -9.92 -8.86
N ALA A 117 9.30 -9.62 -9.74
CA ALA A 117 10.60 -10.28 -9.81
C ALA A 117 11.80 -9.34 -9.62
N LYS A 118 11.60 -8.02 -9.76
CA LYS A 118 12.65 -7.00 -9.73
C LYS A 118 12.46 -6.06 -8.54
N GLY A 119 13.59 -5.68 -7.95
CA GLY A 119 13.61 -4.78 -6.80
C GLY A 119 13.50 -5.53 -5.48
N THR A 120 14.13 -5.00 -4.44
CA THR A 120 13.86 -5.41 -3.06
C THR A 120 12.64 -4.67 -2.50
N VAL A 121 12.41 -3.45 -2.99
CA VAL A 121 11.27 -2.59 -2.71
C VAL A 121 10.67 -2.16 -4.04
N THR A 122 9.36 -2.03 -4.11
CA THR A 122 8.63 -1.58 -5.31
C THR A 122 7.53 -0.59 -4.91
N ASN A 123 7.02 0.17 -5.88
CA ASN A 123 5.80 0.93 -5.70
C ASN A 123 4.59 0.01 -5.83
N HIS A 124 3.56 0.32 -5.04
CA HIS A 124 2.26 -0.34 -5.11
C HIS A 124 1.15 0.71 -5.27
N ARG A 125 0.21 0.44 -6.17
CA ARG A 125 -1.07 1.16 -6.27
C ARG A 125 -2.14 0.15 -6.66
N CYS A 126 -3.32 0.30 -6.08
CA CYS A 126 -4.45 -0.56 -6.37
C CYS A 126 -5.74 0.27 -6.45
N GLY A 127 -6.64 -0.10 -7.36
CA GLY A 127 -7.98 0.45 -7.44
C GLY A 127 -8.89 -0.10 -6.34
N ALA A 128 -10.18 0.24 -6.41
CA ALA A 128 -11.18 -0.25 -5.47
C ALA A 128 -11.44 -1.76 -5.65
N MET A 129 -11.34 -2.53 -4.57
CA MET A 129 -11.66 -3.95 -4.46
C MET A 129 -12.13 -4.25 -3.04
N THR A 130 -12.93 -5.30 -2.85
CA THR A 130 -13.26 -5.72 -1.47
C THR A 130 -11.98 -6.15 -0.73
N ILE A 131 -11.91 -5.93 0.59
CA ILE A 131 -10.76 -6.34 1.40
C ILE A 131 -10.44 -7.84 1.23
N PRO A 132 -11.42 -8.77 1.21
CA PRO A 132 -11.14 -10.18 0.95
C PRO A 132 -10.50 -10.43 -0.42
N THR A 133 -10.98 -9.77 -1.48
CA THR A 133 -10.37 -9.86 -2.82
C THR A 133 -8.93 -9.35 -2.80
N TYR A 134 -8.68 -8.17 -2.20
CA TYR A 134 -7.34 -7.60 -2.10
C TYR A 134 -6.36 -8.56 -1.42
N ILE A 135 -6.73 -9.10 -0.26
CA ILE A 135 -5.90 -10.04 0.48
C ILE A 135 -5.62 -11.30 -0.35
N SER A 136 -6.67 -11.90 -0.95
CA SER A 136 -6.53 -13.14 -1.72
C SER A 136 -5.63 -13.03 -2.96
N GLU A 137 -5.58 -11.86 -3.59
CA GLU A 137 -4.82 -11.66 -4.82
C GLU A 137 -3.39 -11.15 -4.57
N ARG A 138 -3.13 -10.52 -3.41
CA ARG A 138 -1.87 -9.77 -3.16
C ARG A 138 -1.13 -10.12 -1.88
N LEU A 139 -1.73 -10.80 -0.91
CA LEU A 139 -1.14 -10.92 0.43
C LEU A 139 -1.10 -12.34 0.99
N LEU A 140 -1.87 -13.29 0.46
CA LEU A 140 -1.71 -14.71 0.79
C LEU A 140 -0.37 -15.25 0.26
N ALA A 141 0.09 -16.37 0.82
CA ALA A 141 1.39 -16.95 0.49
C ALA A 141 1.52 -17.29 -1.01
N ASP A 142 0.45 -17.77 -1.63
CA ASP A 142 0.37 -18.14 -3.04
C ASP A 142 -0.38 -17.12 -3.90
N ALA A 143 -0.60 -15.92 -3.37
CA ALA A 143 -1.29 -14.88 -4.11
C ALA A 143 -0.46 -14.45 -5.34
N PRO A 144 -1.06 -14.37 -6.54
CA PRO A 144 -0.33 -14.15 -7.79
C PRO A 144 0.36 -12.79 -7.86
N GLN A 145 -0.09 -11.83 -7.06
CA GLN A 145 0.49 -10.48 -6.99
C GLN A 145 1.16 -10.19 -5.64
N ASN A 146 1.59 -11.22 -4.89
CA ASN A 146 2.30 -11.03 -3.62
C ASN A 146 3.72 -10.50 -3.83
N GLN A 147 3.82 -9.17 -3.92
CA GLN A 147 5.08 -8.44 -4.02
C GLN A 147 5.88 -8.43 -2.72
N SER A 148 5.21 -8.60 -1.57
CA SER A 148 5.90 -8.57 -0.26
C SER A 148 6.74 -9.82 0.00
N ALA A 149 6.44 -10.91 -0.71
CA ALA A 149 6.99 -12.25 -0.46
C ALA A 149 6.83 -12.75 0.98
N TRP A 150 6.01 -12.06 1.80
CA TRP A 150 5.63 -12.49 3.14
C TRP A 150 4.65 -13.65 3.01
N LYS A 151 5.01 -14.80 3.56
CA LYS A 151 4.26 -16.05 3.48
C LYS A 151 4.11 -16.64 4.87
N ARG A 152 2.87 -16.86 5.30
CA ARG A 152 2.54 -17.32 6.65
C ARG A 152 1.31 -18.21 6.66
N ASP A 153 1.51 -19.50 6.95
CA ASP A 153 0.42 -20.48 6.95
C ASP A 153 -0.69 -20.11 7.96
N ASP A 154 -0.32 -19.62 9.14
CA ASP A 154 -1.28 -19.19 10.16
C ASP A 154 -2.09 -17.95 9.74
N PHE A 155 -1.50 -17.07 8.93
CA PHE A 155 -2.22 -15.93 8.35
C PHE A 155 -3.23 -16.41 7.28
N ASP A 156 -2.79 -17.29 6.39
CA ASP A 156 -3.62 -17.87 5.33
C ASP A 156 -4.78 -18.69 5.93
N ASP A 157 -4.53 -19.44 7.02
CA ASP A 157 -5.54 -20.16 7.79
C ASP A 157 -6.55 -19.21 8.45
N ALA A 158 -6.07 -18.13 9.09
CA ALA A 158 -6.94 -17.12 9.70
C ALA A 158 -7.85 -16.43 8.67
N PHE A 159 -7.31 -16.11 7.48
CA PHE A 159 -8.10 -15.57 6.38
C PHE A 159 -9.14 -16.56 5.86
N THR A 160 -8.76 -17.83 5.69
CA THR A 160 -9.69 -18.90 5.26
C THR A 160 -10.80 -19.10 6.29
N ALA A 161 -10.46 -19.11 7.58
CA ALA A 161 -11.42 -19.21 8.66
C ALA A 161 -12.36 -18.01 8.71
N ALA A 162 -11.89 -16.79 8.46
CA ALA A 162 -12.73 -15.59 8.36
C ALA A 162 -13.74 -15.70 7.21
N ARG A 163 -13.30 -16.18 6.04
CA ARG A 163 -14.17 -16.38 4.86
C ARG A 163 -15.30 -17.38 5.07
N ALA A 164 -15.08 -18.38 5.93
CA ALA A 164 -16.05 -19.44 6.20
C ALA A 164 -17.17 -19.02 7.18
N VAL A 165 -17.02 -17.88 7.88
CA VAL A 165 -18.02 -17.42 8.86
C VAL A 165 -19.26 -16.85 8.15
N VAL A 166 -20.45 -17.27 8.63
CA VAL A 166 -21.75 -16.81 8.11
C VAL A 166 -22.25 -15.58 8.87
N ALA A 167 -22.07 -15.53 10.20
CA ALA A 167 -22.51 -14.41 11.03
C ALA A 167 -21.67 -13.15 10.76
N ASP A 168 -22.32 -12.02 10.46
CA ASP A 168 -21.64 -10.83 9.94
C ASP A 168 -20.72 -10.15 10.95
N ASP A 169 -21.13 -10.07 12.22
CA ASP A 169 -20.34 -9.48 13.30
C ASP A 169 -19.06 -10.31 13.55
N GLU A 170 -19.20 -11.63 13.68
CA GLU A 170 -18.06 -12.54 13.88
C GLU A 170 -17.11 -12.51 12.67
N ARG A 171 -17.66 -12.47 11.45
CA ARG A 171 -16.86 -12.37 10.23
C ARG A 171 -16.08 -11.06 10.19
N THR A 172 -16.72 -9.97 10.61
CA THR A 172 -16.10 -8.64 10.68
C THR A 172 -14.91 -8.65 11.65
N ASP A 173 -15.10 -9.17 12.86
CA ASP A 173 -14.03 -9.23 13.86
C ASP A 173 -12.85 -10.09 13.38
N ARG A 174 -13.11 -11.21 12.70
CA ARG A 174 -12.05 -12.06 12.14
C ARG A 174 -11.27 -11.32 11.05
N TYR A 175 -11.92 -10.64 10.12
CA TYR A 175 -11.21 -9.86 9.11
C TYR A 175 -10.44 -8.67 9.69
N ARG A 176 -10.97 -8.02 10.72
CA ARG A 176 -10.24 -6.96 11.45
C ARG A 176 -8.96 -7.48 12.09
N SER A 177 -9.01 -8.69 12.66
CA SER A 177 -7.83 -9.38 13.18
C SER A 177 -6.82 -9.71 12.07
N VAL A 178 -7.28 -10.27 10.95
CA VAL A 178 -6.45 -10.54 9.76
C VAL A 178 -5.75 -9.27 9.27
N GLN A 179 -6.48 -8.16 9.15
CA GLN A 179 -5.89 -6.88 8.76
C GLN A 179 -4.89 -6.37 9.80
N THR A 180 -5.21 -6.43 11.08
CA THR A 180 -4.28 -6.02 12.15
C THR A 180 -2.95 -6.78 12.06
N THR A 181 -2.99 -8.09 11.79
CA THR A 181 -1.78 -8.89 11.53
C THR A 181 -0.98 -8.37 10.33
N LEU A 182 -1.62 -7.99 9.22
CA LEU A 182 -0.93 -7.38 8.07
C LEU A 182 -0.27 -6.05 8.43
N ARG A 183 -0.98 -5.18 9.17
CA ARG A 183 -0.46 -3.90 9.65
C ARG A 183 0.79 -4.08 10.49
N ASP A 184 0.84 -5.11 11.31
CA ASP A 184 1.90 -5.28 12.30
C ASP A 184 3.03 -6.21 11.85
N GLN A 185 2.76 -7.15 10.93
CA GLN A 185 3.74 -8.17 10.52
C GLN A 185 3.97 -8.25 9.01
N GLY A 186 3.01 -7.82 8.19
CA GLY A 186 3.10 -7.92 6.73
C GLY A 186 4.12 -6.95 6.12
N GLY A 187 4.54 -7.22 4.88
CA GLY A 187 5.54 -6.38 4.18
C GLY A 187 4.99 -5.13 3.48
N LEU A 188 3.68 -4.84 3.59
CA LEU A 188 3.06 -3.69 2.92
C LEU A 188 3.28 -2.40 3.70
N VAL A 189 3.83 -1.37 3.04
CA VAL A 189 3.81 0.01 3.52
C VAL A 189 2.79 0.79 2.71
N LEU A 190 1.61 0.96 3.29
CA LEU A 190 0.56 1.79 2.69
C LEU A 190 0.55 3.14 3.41
N TRP A 191 1.24 4.10 2.79
CA TRP A 191 1.52 5.41 3.38
C TRP A 191 0.43 6.46 3.13
N GLY A 192 -0.44 6.26 2.15
CA GLY A 192 -1.50 7.23 1.84
C GLY A 192 -2.63 6.66 0.98
N HIS A 193 -3.78 7.33 1.05
CA HIS A 193 -4.96 7.11 0.23
C HIS A 193 -5.22 8.38 -0.58
N PRO A 194 -4.69 8.49 -1.81
CA PRO A 194 -4.81 9.70 -2.61
C PRO A 194 -6.24 9.96 -3.06
N GLU A 195 -6.64 11.23 -3.04
CA GLU A 195 -7.90 11.66 -3.63
C GLU A 195 -7.88 11.47 -5.16
N TRP A 196 -9.06 11.22 -5.72
CA TRP A 196 -9.22 11.17 -7.16
C TRP A 196 -9.79 12.49 -7.68
N LEU A 197 -8.94 13.29 -8.30
CA LEU A 197 -9.31 14.62 -8.78
C LEU A 197 -9.89 14.54 -10.20
N ASN A 198 -11.07 15.12 -10.39
CA ASN A 198 -11.68 15.29 -11.70
C ASN A 198 -11.87 16.79 -11.98
N ALA A 199 -11.35 17.27 -13.12
CA ALA A 199 -11.60 18.64 -13.59
C ALA A 199 -12.64 18.60 -14.71
N VAL A 200 -13.70 19.40 -14.57
CA VAL A 200 -14.80 19.48 -15.55
C VAL A 200 -14.94 20.94 -15.99
N SER A 201 -15.00 21.18 -17.30
CA SER A 201 -15.25 22.52 -17.85
C SER A 201 -16.61 23.03 -17.37
N SER A 202 -16.73 24.33 -17.10
CA SER A 202 -18.02 24.95 -16.72
C SER A 202 -19.09 24.83 -17.81
N SER A 203 -18.68 24.64 -19.07
CA SER A 203 -19.59 24.38 -20.19
C SER A 203 -20.10 22.94 -20.25
N VAL A 204 -19.53 22.03 -19.49
CA VAL A 204 -19.91 20.61 -19.47
C VAL A 204 -20.81 20.38 -18.26
N GLN A 205 -22.03 19.94 -18.52
CA GLN A 205 -23.07 19.69 -17.52
C GLN A 205 -23.41 18.20 -17.47
N GLY A 206 -24.04 17.77 -16.37
CA GLY A 206 -24.48 16.39 -16.20
C GLY A 206 -23.43 15.38 -15.71
N VAL A 207 -22.18 15.82 -15.51
CA VAL A 207 -21.14 14.97 -14.89
C VAL A 207 -21.53 14.69 -13.44
N LYS A 208 -21.61 13.41 -13.07
CA LYS A 208 -21.85 12.97 -11.69
C LYS A 208 -20.55 12.53 -11.04
N GLU A 209 -20.41 12.85 -9.76
CA GLU A 209 -19.35 12.30 -8.92
C GLU A 209 -19.59 10.80 -8.74
N ALA A 210 -18.52 10.01 -8.88
CA ALA A 210 -18.55 8.58 -8.66
C ALA A 210 -17.15 8.09 -8.25
N PRO A 211 -17.05 7.08 -7.36
CA PRO A 211 -15.77 6.48 -7.00
C PRO A 211 -15.11 5.83 -8.22
N PRO A 212 -13.79 5.99 -8.43
CA PRO A 212 -13.07 5.35 -9.53
C PRO A 212 -13.24 3.84 -9.55
N ASN A 213 -13.22 3.25 -10.74
CA ASN A 213 -13.46 1.82 -10.98
C ASN A 213 -14.84 1.30 -10.55
N THR A 214 -15.85 2.17 -10.48
CA THR A 214 -17.25 1.78 -10.33
C THR A 214 -18.00 1.93 -11.66
N VAL A 215 -19.19 1.32 -11.76
CA VAL A 215 -20.05 1.41 -12.95
C VAL A 215 -20.51 2.84 -13.26
N ASP A 216 -20.49 3.72 -12.26
CA ASP A 216 -20.93 5.11 -12.38
C ASP A 216 -19.78 6.07 -12.72
N TRP A 217 -18.53 5.59 -12.67
CA TRP A 217 -17.36 6.42 -12.96
C TRP A 217 -17.18 6.68 -14.45
N ALA A 218 -16.88 7.94 -14.80
CA ALA A 218 -16.68 8.39 -16.19
C ALA A 218 -17.86 8.11 -17.14
N ARG A 219 -19.10 8.21 -16.64
CA ARG A 219 -20.34 8.06 -17.43
C ARG A 219 -20.65 9.31 -18.26
N PHE A 220 -20.32 9.28 -19.54
CA PHE A 220 -20.55 10.40 -20.48
C PHE A 220 -21.94 10.40 -21.13
N ASP A 221 -22.73 9.34 -20.99
CA ASP A 221 -24.08 9.23 -21.55
C ASP A 221 -25.09 10.18 -20.89
N THR A 222 -24.74 10.74 -19.72
CA THR A 222 -25.54 11.73 -19.01
C THR A 222 -25.00 13.15 -19.13
N VAL A 223 -23.96 13.35 -19.95
CA VAL A 223 -23.21 14.60 -20.06
C VAL A 223 -23.63 15.38 -21.31
N TRP A 224 -23.75 16.72 -21.20
CA TRP A 224 -24.05 17.61 -22.33
C TRP A 224 -23.28 18.93 -22.24
N LEU A 225 -23.25 19.69 -23.34
CA LEU A 225 -22.71 21.05 -23.38
C LEU A 225 -23.85 22.06 -23.19
N ALA A 226 -23.62 23.04 -22.32
CA ALA A 226 -24.51 24.19 -22.13
C ALA A 226 -24.33 25.24 -23.23
#